data_AF-A0A7J4ESR7-F1
#
_entry.id   AF-A0A7J4ESR7-F1
#
_cell.length_a   1.000
_cell.length_b   1.000
_cell.length_c   1.000
_cell.angle_alpha   90.00
_cell.angle_beta   90.00
_cell.angle_gamma   90.00
#
_symmetry.space_group_name_H-M   'P 1'
#
loop_
_entity.id
_entity.type
_entity.pdbx_description
1 polymer ?
#
loop_
_entity_poly.entity_id
_entity_poly.type
_entity_poly.pdbx_seq_one_letter_code
_entity_poly.pdbx_strand_id
1 'polypeptide(L)' 'MEFPVHESLKVIRGTTIFKTDDWWKAIILAEGYKGKEVSIYLWKKKGDSWKRQQKYTVRRKKDWEFDKKFMNEFVKELE' A
#
# COMPACT_ATOMS: atom_id res chain seq x y z
N MET A 1 -3.66 -3.49 14.90
CA MET A 1 -4.23 -4.12 13.69
C MET A 1 -3.10 -4.80 12.94
N GLU A 2 -3.29 -6.07 12.59
CA GLU A 2 -2.31 -6.82 11.80
C GLU A 2 -2.71 -6.76 10.32
N PHE A 3 -1.77 -6.38 9.46
CA PHE A 3 -2.00 -6.31 8.02
C PHE A 3 -1.56 -7.63 7.36
N PRO A 4 -2.29 -8.15 6.36
CA PRO A 4 -1.95 -9.40 5.68
C PRO A 4 -0.82 -9.20 4.67
N VAL A 5 0.36 -8.91 5.20
CA VAL A 5 1.62 -8.77 4.47
C VAL A 5 2.44 -10.06 4.57
N HIS A 6 3.48 -10.18 3.74
CA HIS A 6 4.40 -11.31 3.83
C HIS A 6 5.15 -11.29 5.17
N GLU A 7 5.36 -12.45 5.78
CA GLU A 7 6.02 -12.61 7.09
C GLU A 7 7.44 -12.02 7.15
N SER A 8 8.11 -11.95 6.01
CA SER A 8 9.44 -11.35 5.88
C SER A 8 9.46 -9.82 6.03
N LEU A 9 8.30 -9.16 6.15
CA LEU A 9 8.21 -7.72 6.34
C LEU A 9 7.94 -7.38 7.80
N LYS A 10 8.85 -6.61 8.40
CA LYS A 10 8.63 -6.03 9.72
C LYS A 10 7.83 -4.74 9.59
N VAL A 11 6.53 -4.80 9.86
CA VAL A 11 5.66 -3.61 9.82
C VAL A 11 6.08 -2.62 10.92
N ILE A 12 6.39 -1.39 10.51
CA ILE A 12 6.75 -0.29 11.43
C ILE A 12 5.50 0.54 11.75
N ARG A 13 4.74 0.89 10.72
CA ARG A 13 3.50 1.66 10.83
C ARG A 13 2.58 1.34 9.65
N GLY A 14 1.28 1.36 9.86
CA GLY A 14 0.33 1.29 8.76
C GLY A 14 -0.96 2.02 9.07
N THR A 15 -1.67 2.39 8.02
CA THR A 15 -3.01 2.98 8.11
C THR A 15 -3.93 2.32 7.08
N THR A 16 -5.13 1.94 7.52
CA THR A 16 -6.18 1.49 6.62
C THR A 16 -6.81 2.73 5.98
N ILE A 17 -6.88 2.74 4.64
CA ILE A 17 -7.56 3.81 3.89
C ILE A 17 -9.05 3.51 3.80
N PHE A 18 -9.39 2.27 3.47
CA PHE A 18 -10.75 1.75 3.59
C PHE A 18 -10.71 0.23 3.77
N LYS A 19 -11.77 -0.32 4.36
CA LYS A 19 -12.00 -1.75 4.45
C LYS A 19 -13.50 -2.02 4.39
N THR A 20 -13.91 -2.82 3.42
CA THR A 20 -15.28 -3.32 3.25
C THR A 20 -15.29 -4.84 3.44
N ASP A 21 -16.42 -5.49 3.21
CA ASP A 21 -16.53 -6.94 3.26
C ASP A 21 -15.74 -7.65 2.14
N ASP A 22 -15.48 -6.97 1.01
CA ASP A 22 -14.78 -7.56 -0.14
C ASP A 22 -13.39 -6.94 -0.40
N TRP A 23 -13.16 -5.69 0.00
CA TRP A 23 -11.93 -4.97 -0.33
C TRP A 23 -11.25 -4.32 0.87
N TRP A 24 -9.93 -4.35 0.88
CA TRP A 24 -9.12 -3.67 1.90
C TRP A 24 -7.97 -2.94 1.24
N LYS A 25 -7.90 -1.61 1.44
CA LYS A 25 -6.78 -0.78 1.02
C LYS A 25 -6.05 -0.22 2.24
N ALA A 26 -4.72 -0.30 2.25
CA ALA A 26 -3.89 0.26 3.31
C ALA A 26 -2.58 0.82 2.77
N ILE A 27 -1.98 1.74 3.52
CA ILE A 27 -0.61 2.21 3.31
C ILE A 27 0.25 1.73 4.48
N ILE A 28 1.37 1.08 4.18
CA ILE A 28 2.23 0.42 5.18
C ILE A 28 3.67 0.86 4.98
N LEU A 29 4.29 1.36 6.05
CA LEU A 29 5.74 1.49 6.19
C LEU A 29 6.26 0.22 6.88
N ALA A 30 7.20 -0.46 6.23
CA ALA A 30 7.83 -1.67 6.75
C ALA A 30 9.33 -1.69 6.46
N GLU A 31 10.06 -2.48 7.23
CA GLU A 31 11.43 -2.91 6.90
C GLU A 31 11.36 -4.25 6.18
N GLY A 32 11.94 -4.34 4.99
CA GLY A 32 12.10 -5.59 4.24
C GLY A 32 13.56 -5.87 3.91
N TYR A 33 13.80 -6.89 3.07
CA TYR A 33 15.17 -7.30 2.71
C TYR A 33 16.02 -6.18 2.08
N LYS A 34 15.38 -5.26 1.35
CA LYS A 34 16.06 -4.13 0.67
C LYS A 34 16.04 -2.82 1.47
N GLY A 35 15.72 -2.90 2.76
CA GLY A 35 15.57 -1.73 3.63
C GLY A 35 14.11 -1.30 3.82
N LYS A 36 13.92 -0.06 4.30
CA LYS A 36 12.60 0.56 4.50
C LYS A 36 11.86 0.75 3.18
N GLU A 37 10.59 0.40 3.19
CA GLU A 37 9.68 0.61 2.06
C GLU A 37 8.31 1.10 2.53
N VAL A 38 7.71 2.02 1.76
CA VAL A 38 6.30 2.39 1.90
C VAL A 38 5.54 1.69 0.78
N SER A 39 4.49 0.95 1.12
CA SER A 39 3.68 0.24 0.14
C SER A 39 2.20 0.57 0.29
N ILE A 40 1.54 0.82 -0.84
CA ILE A 40 0.10 0.83 -0.96
C ILE A 40 -0.33 -0.59 -1.30
N TYR A 41 -1.14 -1.18 -0.44
CA TYR A 41 -1.70 -2.51 -0.64
C TYR A 41 -3.19 -2.40 -0.98
N LEU A 42 -3.62 -3.29 -1.87
CA LEU A 42 -5.03 -3.59 -2.10
C LEU A 42 -5.20 -5.11 -2.01
N TRP A 43 -6.05 -5.55 -1.08
CA TRP A 43 -6.46 -6.94 -0.95
C TRP A 43 -7.93 -7.09 -1.33
N LYS A 44 -8.25 -8.25 -1.90
CA LYS A 44 -9.62 -8.72 -2.11
C LYS A 44 -9.87 -9.93 -1.22
N LYS A 45 -11.07 -10.03 -0.64
CA LYS A 45 -11.46 -11.18 0.16
C LYS A 45 -11.63 -12.42 -0.74
N LYS A 46 -11.11 -13.56 -0.30
CA LYS A 46 -11.29 -14.88 -0.91
C LYS A 46 -11.55 -15.90 0.18
N GLY A 47 -12.82 -16.28 0.33
CA GLY A 47 -13.31 -17.04 1.47
C GLY A 47 -13.02 -16.28 2.77
N ASP A 48 -12.33 -16.94 3.70
CA ASP A 48 -11.98 -16.35 4.99
C ASP A 48 -10.63 -15.62 4.99
N SER A 49 -9.97 -15.48 3.83
CA SER A 49 -8.64 -14.90 3.71
C SER A 49 -8.61 -13.64 2.86
N TRP A 50 -7.66 -12.74 3.16
CA TRP A 50 -7.34 -11.59 2.32
C TRP A 50 -6.23 -11.96 1.33
N LYS A 51 -6.48 -11.83 0.03
CA LYS A 51 -5.49 -12.08 -1.01
C LYS A 51 -5.07 -10.76 -1.65
N ARG A 52 -3.76 -10.56 -1.76
CA ARG A 52 -3.17 -9.34 -2.32
C ARG A 52 -3.50 -9.26 -3.80
N GLN A 53 -4.26 -8.25 -4.20
CA GLN A 53 -4.60 -7.97 -5.58
C GLN A 53 -3.59 -7.01 -6.22
N GLN A 54 -3.20 -5.96 -5.48
CA GLN A 54 -2.18 -5.01 -5.91
C GLN A 54 -1.24 -4.66 -4.76
N LYS A 55 0.01 -4.37 -5.12
CA LYS A 55 1.02 -3.77 -4.24
C LYS A 55 1.83 -2.79 -5.06
N TYR A 56 1.81 -1.53 -4.65
CA TYR A 56 2.67 -0.51 -5.19
C TYR A 56 3.66 -0.08 -4.11
N THR A 57 4.96 -0.07 -4.40
CA THR A 57 6.00 0.14 -3.39
C THR A 57 6.95 1.23 -3.79
N VAL A 58 7.21 2.14 -2.85
CA VAL A 58 8.20 3.19 -2.98
C VAL A 58 9.31 3.00 -1.95
N ARG A 59 10.56 3.06 -2.42
CA ARG A 59 11.76 2.89 -1.59
C ARG A 59 12.63 4.14 -1.52
N ARG A 60 12.47 5.06 -2.48
CA ARG A 60 13.23 6.31 -2.53
C ARG A 60 12.27 7.49 -2.51
N LYS A 61 12.57 8.48 -1.68
CA LYS A 61 11.76 9.71 -1.58
C LYS A 61 11.59 10.39 -2.94
N LYS A 62 12.65 10.44 -3.76
CA LYS A 62 12.61 11.03 -5.11
C LYS A 62 11.57 10.38 -6.02
N ASP A 63 11.46 9.04 -6.00
CA ASP A 63 10.49 8.31 -6.82
C ASP A 63 9.06 8.75 -6.43
N TRP A 64 8.78 8.78 -5.11
CA TRP A 64 7.48 9.23 -4.60
C TRP A 64 7.14 10.66 -5.01
N GLU A 65 8.10 11.59 -4.98
CA GLU A 65 7.82 12.98 -5.38
C GLU A 65 7.39 13.08 -6.84
N PHE A 66 7.94 12.24 -7.74
CA PHE A 66 7.49 12.18 -9.14
C PHE A 66 6.10 11.58 -9.27
N ASP A 67 5.84 10.45 -8.61
CA ASP A 67 4.53 9.80 -8.63
C ASP A 67 3.45 10.75 -8.12
N LYS A 68 3.73 11.39 -6.97
CA LYS A 68 2.84 12.37 -6.34
C LYS A 68 2.61 13.58 -7.24
N LYS A 69 3.65 14.11 -7.89
CA LYS A 69 3.51 15.26 -8.80
C LYS A 69 2.54 14.94 -9.93
N PHE A 70 2.81 13.90 -10.72
CA PHE A 70 2.00 13.59 -11.89
C PHE A 70 0.61 13.08 -11.52
N MET A 71 0.48 12.31 -10.43
CA MET A 71 -0.84 11.90 -9.93
C MET A 71 -1.68 13.12 -9.52
N ASN A 72 -1.08 14.11 -8.84
CA ASN A 72 -1.79 15.35 -8.49
C ASN A 72 -2.09 16.22 -9.72
N GLU A 73 -1.26 16.20 -10.76
CA GLU A 73 -1.56 16.89 -12.03
C GLU A 73 -2.78 16.26 -12.70
N PHE A 74 -2.80 14.93 -12.86
CA PHE A 74 -3.91 14.24 -13.52
C PHE A 74 -5.20 14.24 -12.70
N VAL A 75 -5.12 14.20 -11.37
CA VAL A 75 -6.32 14.29 -10.50
C VAL A 75 -7.06 15.62 -10.69
N LYS A 76 -6.37 16.71 -11.10
CA LYS A 76 -7.03 17.99 -11.41
C LYS A 76 -7.88 17.95 -12.68
N GLU A 77 -7.68 16.95 -13.53
CA GLU A 77 -8.46 16.72 -14.75
C GLU A 77 -9.66 15.80 -14.51
N LEU A 78 -9.77 15.21 -13.31
CA LEU A 78 -10.96 14.47 -12.90
C LEU A 78 -12.04 15.50 -12.51
N GLU A 79 -13.22 15.38 -13.13
CA GLU A 79 -14.41 16.20 -12.86
C GLU A 79 -14.86 16.17 -11.39
#